data_AF-A0A971NAP5-F1
#
_entry.id   AF-A0A971NAP5-F1
#
_cell.length_a   1.000
_cell.length_b   1.000
_cell.length_c   1.000
_cell.angle_alpha   90.00
_cell.angle_beta   90.00
_cell.angle_gamma   90.00
#
_symmetry.space_group_name_H-M   'P 1'
#
loop_
_entity.id
_entity.type
_entity.pdbx_description
1 polymer ?
#
loop_
_entity_poly.entity_id
_entity_poly.type
_entity_poly.pdbx_seq_one_letter_code
_entity_poly.pdbx_strand_id
1 'polypeptide(L)'
;MKGYWGRILSIDLSESAITAITPDERLYRDYLGGSGIGARLLFDMTGPETDPLGPDNPIIWMTGPFTGTKVPTSGRHEITSKSPLTGVFGESDAGGRFGTALKRSGWDGLIVKGMSDKPVIIVIREDNVTIEPAGDLWGKDTFCTDEQMKERLGPSCETSCIGVAGERLVPISCIGHDGENARMSGRCGFGAVMGSKKLKAVAVIGNMETEIADPKRLMAQQKKMVPIIVEKTKGMHLLGTAGGTAAA
;
A
#
# COMPACT_ATOMS: atom_id res chain seq x y z
N MET A 1 -17.46 0.87 11.84
CA MET A 1 -17.95 -0.45 11.33
C MET A 1 -16.88 -1.51 11.56
N LYS A 2 -17.24 -2.77 11.84
CA LYS A 2 -16.26 -3.85 12.01
C LYS A 2 -15.51 -4.12 10.70
N GLY A 3 -14.24 -4.50 10.77
CA GLY A 3 -13.35 -4.61 9.61
C GLY A 3 -12.73 -3.28 9.14
N TYR A 4 -13.14 -2.14 9.70
CA TYR A 4 -12.62 -0.81 9.36
C TYR A 4 -12.26 -0.04 10.62
N TRP A 5 -11.26 0.83 10.51
CA TRP A 5 -10.97 1.81 11.55
C TRP A 5 -11.80 3.08 11.41
N GLY A 6 -12.35 3.35 10.21
CA GLY A 6 -13.14 4.56 9.93
C GLY A 6 -12.27 5.80 9.76
N ARG A 7 -10.97 5.65 9.54
CA ARG A 7 -10.02 6.75 9.39
C ARG A 7 -8.96 6.43 8.36
N ILE A 8 -8.58 7.45 7.59
CA ILE A 8 -7.53 7.40 6.57
C ILE A 8 -6.52 8.49 6.90
N LEU A 9 -5.23 8.17 6.78
CA LEU A 9 -4.15 9.12 7.00
C LEU A 9 -3.96 9.96 5.73
N SER A 10 -3.90 11.28 5.85
CA SER A 10 -3.68 12.20 4.73
C SER A 10 -2.47 13.08 5.01
N ILE A 11 -1.48 13.01 4.13
CA ILE A 11 -0.22 13.73 4.24
C ILE A 11 -0.02 14.65 3.04
N ASP A 12 0.25 15.93 3.30
CA ASP A 12 0.72 16.90 2.31
C ASP A 12 2.21 17.15 2.53
N LEU A 13 3.05 16.70 1.60
CA LEU A 13 4.51 16.83 1.70
C LEU A 13 5.01 18.26 1.45
N SER A 14 4.23 19.10 0.77
CA SER A 14 4.61 20.50 0.56
C SER A 14 4.45 21.32 1.82
N GLU A 15 3.44 21.01 2.63
CA GLU A 15 3.17 21.69 3.90
C GLU A 15 3.71 20.93 5.12
N SER A 16 4.24 19.72 4.91
CA SER A 16 4.52 18.74 5.99
C SER A 16 3.31 18.52 6.91
N ALA A 17 2.10 18.62 6.36
CA ALA A 17 0.85 18.51 7.10
C ALA A 17 0.45 17.03 7.21
N ILE A 18 0.14 16.59 8.42
CA ILE A 18 -0.29 15.22 8.73
C ILE A 18 -1.67 15.31 9.37
N THR A 19 -2.67 14.72 8.71
CA THR A 19 -4.08 14.83 9.13
C THR A 19 -4.78 13.48 9.08
N ALA A 20 -5.74 13.28 9.97
CA ALA A 20 -6.66 12.16 9.90
C ALA A 20 -7.95 12.62 9.20
N ILE A 21 -8.40 11.90 8.18
CA ILE A 21 -9.74 12.07 7.64
C ILE A 21 -10.64 10.96 8.17
N THR A 22 -11.89 11.30 8.50
CA THR A 22 -12.94 10.38 8.91
C THR A 22 -14.01 10.37 7.82
N PRO A 23 -13.97 9.43 6.87
CA PRO A 23 -14.96 9.38 5.80
C PRO A 23 -16.35 9.03 6.34
N ASP A 24 -17.38 9.47 5.61
CA ASP A 24 -18.75 9.01 5.86
C ASP A 24 -18.84 7.48 5.72
N GLU A 25 -19.66 6.85 6.56
CA GLU A 25 -19.87 5.40 6.53
C GLU A 25 -20.29 4.89 5.14
N ARG A 26 -21.02 5.71 4.38
CA ARG A 26 -21.43 5.43 3.00
C ARG A 26 -20.25 5.14 2.08
N LEU A 27 -19.11 5.82 2.24
CA LEU A 27 -17.93 5.55 1.42
C LEU A 27 -17.52 4.07 1.51
N TYR A 28 -17.51 3.52 2.72
CA TYR A 28 -17.15 2.12 2.93
C TYR A 28 -18.25 1.15 2.48
N ARG A 29 -19.53 1.53 2.63
CA ARG A 29 -20.65 0.68 2.20
C ARG A 29 -20.77 0.61 0.68
N ASP A 30 -20.54 1.72 0.00
CA ASP A 30 -20.71 1.84 -1.44
C ASP A 30 -19.48 1.31 -2.21
N TYR A 31 -18.29 1.44 -1.64
CA TYR A 31 -17.02 1.13 -2.32
C TYR A 31 -16.17 0.03 -1.68
N LEU A 32 -16.63 -0.56 -0.56
CA LEU A 32 -16.04 -1.70 0.16
C LEU A 32 -14.63 -1.49 0.75
N GLY A 33 -13.66 -0.92 0.05
CA GLY A 33 -12.26 -0.80 0.47
C GLY A 33 -11.30 -0.97 -0.70
N GLY A 34 -9.99 -1.03 -0.41
CA GLY A 34 -8.97 -1.23 -1.44
C GLY A 34 -9.14 -0.29 -2.62
N SER A 35 -9.19 -0.84 -3.83
CA SER A 35 -9.30 -0.07 -5.07
C SER A 35 -10.63 0.63 -5.25
N GLY A 36 -11.72 0.14 -4.66
CA GLY A 36 -13.01 0.84 -4.73
C GLY A 36 -12.95 2.21 -4.05
N ILE A 37 -12.46 2.24 -2.80
CA ILE A 37 -12.27 3.51 -2.08
C ILE A 37 -11.14 4.33 -2.73
N GLY A 38 -10.03 3.70 -3.13
CA GLY A 38 -8.93 4.38 -3.81
C GLY A 38 -9.37 5.10 -5.09
N ALA A 39 -10.15 4.43 -5.94
CA ALA A 39 -10.70 5.00 -7.15
C ALA A 39 -11.67 6.16 -6.87
N ARG A 40 -12.54 6.01 -5.86
CA ARG A 40 -13.47 7.08 -5.48
C ARG A 40 -12.76 8.32 -4.97
N LEU A 41 -11.75 8.15 -4.12
CA LEU A 41 -10.94 9.26 -3.60
C LEU A 41 -10.16 9.93 -4.73
N LEU A 42 -9.53 9.15 -5.62
CA LEU A 42 -8.80 9.71 -6.75
C LEU A 42 -9.72 10.51 -7.69
N PHE A 43 -10.93 10.00 -7.95
CA PHE A 43 -11.94 10.68 -8.76
C PHE A 43 -12.33 12.04 -8.15
N ASP A 44 -12.47 12.13 -6.84
CA ASP A 44 -12.82 13.38 -6.15
C ASP A 44 -11.64 14.36 -6.08
N MET A 45 -10.41 13.87 -6.08
CA MET A 45 -9.19 14.67 -5.89
C MET A 45 -8.51 15.10 -7.18
N THR A 46 -8.86 14.51 -8.33
CA THR A 46 -8.15 14.74 -9.60
C THR A 46 -9.11 15.01 -10.75
N GLY A 47 -8.58 15.62 -11.81
CA GLY A 47 -9.30 15.86 -13.05
C GLY A 47 -8.46 15.56 -14.29
N PRO A 48 -9.03 15.80 -15.50
CA PRO A 48 -8.33 15.61 -16.77
C PRO A 48 -7.01 16.38 -16.86
N GLU A 49 -6.97 17.59 -16.29
CA GLU A 49 -5.81 18.49 -16.32
C GLU A 49 -4.77 18.20 -15.21
N THR A 50 -5.05 17.30 -14.26
CA THR A 50 -4.08 16.96 -13.21
C THR A 50 -2.83 16.36 -13.83
N ASP A 51 -1.67 16.98 -13.61
CA ASP A 51 -0.38 16.42 -14.02
C ASP A 51 -0.07 15.15 -13.21
N PRO A 52 0.11 13.97 -13.84
CA PRO A 52 0.44 12.73 -13.14
C PRO A 52 1.73 12.77 -12.31
N LEU A 53 2.68 13.64 -12.63
CA LEU A 53 3.91 13.83 -11.85
C LEU A 53 3.88 15.12 -11.03
N GLY A 54 2.74 15.81 -10.98
CA GLY A 54 2.56 17.06 -10.25
C GLY A 54 2.22 16.86 -8.76
N PRO A 55 2.29 17.96 -7.97
CA PRO A 55 2.00 17.92 -6.54
C PRO A 55 0.55 17.51 -6.25
N ASP A 56 -0.38 17.88 -7.13
CA ASP A 56 -1.82 17.66 -6.96
C ASP A 56 -2.27 16.23 -7.25
N ASN A 57 -1.47 15.42 -7.95
CA ASN A 57 -1.79 14.00 -8.13
C ASN A 57 -1.52 13.23 -6.83
N PRO A 58 -2.53 12.70 -6.12
CA PRO A 58 -2.28 11.92 -4.93
C PRO A 58 -1.82 10.51 -5.31
N ILE A 59 -1.01 9.92 -4.45
CA ILE A 59 -0.79 8.48 -4.43
C ILE A 59 -1.44 7.91 -3.16
N ILE A 60 -2.28 6.88 -3.34
CA ILE A 60 -3.20 6.42 -2.31
C ILE A 60 -2.97 4.93 -2.08
N TRP A 61 -2.60 4.54 -0.86
CA TRP A 61 -2.58 3.16 -0.39
C TRP A 61 -3.89 2.89 0.36
N MET A 62 -4.65 1.87 -0.05
CA MET A 62 -5.87 1.46 0.63
C MET A 62 -5.84 -0.01 1.01
N THR A 63 -6.35 -0.30 2.21
CA THR A 63 -6.62 -1.66 2.68
C THR A 63 -8.09 -2.03 2.48
N GLY A 64 -8.40 -3.32 2.53
CA GLY A 64 -9.77 -3.83 2.52
C GLY A 64 -10.28 -4.19 3.92
N PRO A 65 -11.58 -4.52 4.06
CA PRO A 65 -12.18 -4.97 5.32
C PRO A 65 -11.61 -6.30 5.83
N PHE A 66 -11.05 -7.10 4.93
CA PHE A 66 -10.42 -8.37 5.28
C PHE A 66 -8.94 -8.23 5.60
N THR A 67 -8.29 -7.14 5.21
CA THR A 67 -6.85 -6.96 5.42
C THR A 67 -6.54 -7.09 6.92
N GLY A 68 -5.52 -7.89 7.26
CA GLY A 68 -5.14 -8.13 8.67
C GLY A 68 -6.11 -9.00 9.48
N THR A 69 -7.06 -9.69 8.85
CA THR A 69 -7.98 -10.65 9.51
C THR A 69 -7.54 -12.11 9.30
N LYS A 70 -8.37 -13.07 9.74
CA LYS A 70 -8.16 -14.52 9.53
C LYS A 70 -8.75 -15.03 8.21
N VAL A 71 -9.26 -14.16 7.34
CA VAL A 71 -9.70 -14.56 6.01
C VAL A 71 -8.48 -15.07 5.22
N PRO A 72 -8.52 -16.25 4.58
CA PRO A 72 -7.39 -16.73 3.79
C PRO A 72 -6.95 -15.69 2.75
N THR A 73 -5.64 -15.51 2.57
CA THR A 73 -5.03 -14.60 1.58
C THR A 73 -5.33 -13.10 1.78
N SER A 74 -5.72 -12.68 2.97
CA SER A 74 -6.09 -11.28 3.27
C SER A 74 -4.91 -10.34 3.54
N GLY A 75 -3.76 -10.54 2.90
CA GLY A 75 -2.56 -9.69 3.04
C GLY A 75 -2.42 -8.63 1.95
N ARG A 76 -3.47 -8.39 1.16
CA ARG A 76 -3.44 -7.49 -0.01
C ARG A 76 -3.70 -6.04 0.38
N HIS A 77 -3.17 -5.13 -0.41
CA HIS A 77 -3.46 -3.70 -0.41
C HIS A 77 -3.32 -3.13 -1.83
N GLU A 78 -4.04 -2.06 -2.08
CA GLU A 78 -4.12 -1.42 -3.39
C GLU A 78 -3.43 -0.07 -3.37
N ILE A 79 -2.66 0.22 -4.42
CA ILE A 79 -2.15 1.56 -4.69
C ILE A 79 -2.93 2.13 -5.87
N THR A 80 -3.41 3.36 -5.75
CA THR A 80 -4.11 4.08 -6.83
C THR A 80 -3.56 5.49 -6.98
N SER A 81 -3.51 5.95 -8.23
CA SER A 81 -3.07 7.30 -8.61
C SER A 81 -3.37 7.53 -10.10
N LYS A 82 -3.27 8.77 -10.60
CA LYS A 82 -3.23 9.03 -12.04
C LYS A 82 -1.88 8.56 -12.58
N SER A 83 -1.90 7.67 -13.56
CA SER A 83 -0.68 7.05 -14.08
C SER A 83 0.12 8.03 -14.96
N PRO A 84 1.44 8.19 -14.74
CA PRO A 84 2.29 9.00 -15.61
C PRO A 84 2.58 8.33 -16.96
N LEU A 85 2.36 7.02 -17.08
CA LEU A 85 2.52 6.31 -18.34
C LEU A 85 1.33 6.51 -19.28
N THR A 86 0.12 6.45 -18.73
CA THR A 86 -1.11 6.40 -19.54
C THR A 86 -1.98 7.65 -19.43
N GLY A 87 -1.73 8.51 -18.44
CA GLY A 87 -2.52 9.73 -18.19
C GLY A 87 -3.91 9.48 -17.61
N VAL A 88 -4.25 8.23 -17.27
CA VAL A 88 -5.58 7.83 -16.76
C VAL A 88 -5.47 7.17 -15.37
N PHE A 89 -6.61 6.74 -14.82
CA PHE A 89 -6.66 5.94 -13.59
C PHE A 89 -5.68 4.76 -13.66
N GLY A 90 -4.86 4.62 -12.63
CA GLY A 90 -4.04 3.44 -12.38
C GLY A 90 -4.45 2.74 -11.09
N GLU A 91 -4.25 1.43 -11.09
CA GLU A 91 -4.40 0.55 -9.92
C GLU A 91 -3.26 -0.47 -9.94
N SER A 92 -2.68 -0.75 -8.79
CA SER A 92 -1.58 -1.69 -8.64
C SER A 92 -1.68 -2.38 -7.28
N ASP A 93 -1.98 -3.68 -7.32
CA ASP A 93 -2.14 -4.53 -6.15
C ASP A 93 -0.80 -5.12 -5.71
N ALA A 94 -0.60 -5.21 -4.39
CA ALA A 94 0.46 -6.01 -3.81
C ALA A 94 -0.04 -6.80 -2.59
N GLY A 95 0.32 -8.09 -2.57
CA GLY A 95 0.29 -8.89 -1.35
C GLY A 95 1.53 -8.63 -0.49
N GLY A 96 1.59 -9.29 0.65
CA GLY A 96 2.73 -9.20 1.56
C GLY A 96 2.30 -8.72 2.94
N ARG A 97 3.21 -8.05 3.63
CA ARG A 97 3.03 -7.65 5.02
C ARG A 97 2.69 -6.18 5.19
N PHE A 98 3.11 -5.31 4.25
CA PHE A 98 2.84 -3.86 4.30
C PHE A 98 1.35 -3.52 4.53
N GLY A 99 0.43 -4.06 3.72
CA GLY A 99 -1.00 -3.79 3.86
C GLY A 99 -1.56 -4.20 5.23
N THR A 100 -1.06 -5.31 5.77
CA THR A 100 -1.43 -5.75 7.13
C THR A 100 -0.84 -4.82 8.18
N ALA A 101 0.43 -4.41 8.06
CA ALA A 101 1.04 -3.46 8.97
C ALA A 101 0.29 -2.11 9.00
N LEU A 102 -0.10 -1.58 7.82
CA LEU A 102 -0.93 -0.39 7.69
C LEU A 102 -2.29 -0.54 8.36
N LYS A 103 -2.96 -1.68 8.13
CA LYS A 103 -4.22 -1.94 8.84
C LYS A 103 -4.01 -2.01 10.35
N ARG A 104 -2.94 -2.66 10.80
CA ARG A 104 -2.64 -2.87 12.22
C ARG A 104 -2.02 -1.65 12.90
N SER A 105 -1.77 -0.55 12.19
CA SER A 105 -1.45 0.75 12.77
C SER A 105 -2.70 1.62 12.98
N GLY A 106 -3.91 1.08 12.81
CA GLY A 106 -5.14 1.81 13.10
C GLY A 106 -5.67 2.66 11.95
N TRP A 107 -5.13 2.47 10.74
CA TRP A 107 -5.51 3.23 9.55
C TRP A 107 -6.10 2.33 8.47
N ASP A 108 -7.14 2.78 7.77
CA ASP A 108 -7.70 2.06 6.61
C ASP A 108 -6.91 2.34 5.33
N GLY A 109 -6.15 3.42 5.29
CA GLY A 109 -5.34 3.81 4.15
C GLY A 109 -4.45 5.03 4.42
N LEU A 110 -3.66 5.39 3.42
CA LEU A 110 -2.76 6.53 3.39
C LEU A 110 -2.94 7.25 2.05
N ILE A 111 -3.12 8.57 2.10
CA ILE A 111 -3.13 9.48 0.96
C ILE A 111 -1.90 10.37 1.07
N VAL A 112 -1.08 10.45 0.02
CA VAL A 112 0.04 11.39 -0.04
C VAL A 112 -0.11 12.30 -1.25
N LYS A 113 -0.12 13.62 -1.00
CA LYS A 113 -0.07 14.68 -2.01
C LYS A 113 1.07 15.67 -1.72
N GLY A 114 1.19 16.69 -2.55
CA GLY A 114 2.29 17.65 -2.48
C GLY A 114 3.61 17.01 -2.89
N MET A 115 4.70 17.74 -2.65
CA MET A 115 6.09 17.34 -2.92
C MET A 115 6.99 17.92 -1.84
N SER A 116 7.97 17.12 -1.41
CA SER A 116 9.01 17.59 -0.49
C SER A 116 10.16 18.27 -1.23
N ASP A 117 10.82 19.23 -0.58
CA ASP A 117 12.04 19.88 -1.09
C ASP A 117 13.25 18.94 -1.14
N LYS A 118 13.26 17.89 -0.31
CA LYS A 118 14.34 16.90 -0.19
C LYS A 118 13.78 15.47 -0.14
N PRO A 119 14.60 14.44 -0.41
CA PRO A 119 14.22 13.05 -0.16
C PRO A 119 13.74 12.86 1.29
N VAL A 120 12.57 12.24 1.45
CA VAL A 120 11.95 11.94 2.75
C VAL A 120 11.42 10.52 2.82
N ILE A 121 11.22 10.01 4.03
CA ILE A 121 10.41 8.86 4.35
C ILE A 121 9.22 9.29 5.21
N ILE A 122 8.15 8.50 5.19
CA ILE A 122 7.06 8.58 6.16
C ILE A 122 7.18 7.38 7.09
N VAL A 123 7.16 7.60 8.40
CA VAL A 123 7.14 6.53 9.41
C VAL A 123 5.79 6.57 10.13
N ILE A 124 5.10 5.43 10.16
CA ILE A 124 3.78 5.28 10.79
C ILE A 124 3.88 4.26 11.92
N ARG A 125 3.68 4.73 13.15
CA ARG A 125 3.55 3.92 14.37
C ARG A 125 2.25 4.32 15.07
N GLU A 126 1.17 3.66 14.70
CA GLU A 126 -0.17 4.00 15.18
C GLU A 126 -0.51 5.48 14.91
N ASP A 127 -0.80 6.27 15.94
CA ASP A 127 -1.06 7.72 15.83
C ASP A 127 0.22 8.57 15.74
N ASN A 128 1.40 7.98 15.99
CA ASN A 128 2.67 8.69 15.82
C ASN A 128 3.15 8.53 14.37
N VAL A 129 2.98 9.62 13.60
CA VAL A 129 3.37 9.69 12.19
C VAL A 129 4.41 10.80 12.02
N THR A 130 5.54 10.48 11.41
CA THR A 130 6.64 11.43 11.16
C THR A 130 7.03 11.45 9.69
N ILE A 131 7.53 12.61 9.24
CA ILE A 131 8.20 12.78 7.94
C ILE A 131 9.68 13.02 8.25
N GLU A 132 10.54 12.11 7.81
CA GLU A 132 11.97 12.12 8.16
C GLU A 132 12.84 12.25 6.91
N PRO A 133 14.02 12.92 6.98
CA PRO A 133 14.95 12.98 5.86
C PRO A 133 15.42 11.59 5.41
N ALA A 134 15.57 11.40 4.10
CA ALA A 134 15.94 10.13 3.48
C ALA A 134 17.09 10.26 2.48
N GLY A 135 17.93 11.29 2.62
CA GLY A 135 19.04 11.55 1.69
C GLY A 135 20.06 10.42 1.63
N ASP A 136 20.23 9.69 2.73
CA ASP A 136 21.09 8.52 2.85
C ASP A 136 20.48 7.24 2.27
N LEU A 137 19.17 7.22 2.00
CA LEU A 137 18.47 6.13 1.32
C LEU A 137 18.31 6.40 -0.18
N TRP A 138 18.29 7.67 -0.60
CA TRP A 138 18.18 8.06 -1.99
C TRP A 138 19.34 7.50 -2.83
N GLY A 139 19.05 6.89 -3.98
CA GLY A 139 20.01 6.19 -4.83
C GLY A 139 20.15 4.69 -4.52
N LYS A 140 19.57 4.19 -3.43
CA LYS A 140 19.59 2.75 -3.09
C LYS A 140 18.46 1.99 -3.78
N ASP A 141 18.67 0.69 -4.01
CA ASP A 141 17.59 -0.18 -4.47
C ASP A 141 16.56 -0.47 -3.37
N THR A 142 15.48 -1.17 -3.74
CA THR A 142 14.37 -1.46 -2.83
C THR A 142 14.74 -2.46 -1.72
N PHE A 143 15.67 -3.38 -1.97
CA PHE A 143 16.07 -4.39 -0.97
C PHE A 143 16.95 -3.76 0.10
N CYS A 144 17.95 -2.99 -0.31
CA CYS A 144 18.83 -2.25 0.57
C CYS A 144 18.09 -1.14 1.36
N THR A 145 17.03 -0.58 0.77
CA THR A 145 16.13 0.34 1.48
C THR A 145 15.36 -0.38 2.57
N ASP A 146 14.71 -1.51 2.27
CA ASP A 146 13.93 -2.28 3.24
C ASP A 146 14.80 -2.81 4.41
N GLU A 147 15.99 -3.33 4.11
CA GLU A 147 16.96 -3.79 5.10
C GLU A 147 17.31 -2.67 6.09
N GLN A 148 17.69 -1.50 5.58
CA GLN A 148 18.04 -0.35 6.43
C GLN A 148 16.85 0.21 7.21
N MET A 149 15.64 0.15 6.66
CA MET A 149 14.45 0.52 7.43
C MET A 149 14.24 -0.41 8.62
N LYS A 150 14.48 -1.71 8.45
CA LYS A 150 14.41 -2.69 9.54
C LYS A 150 15.54 -2.53 10.55
N GLU A 151 16.75 -2.18 10.13
CA GLU A 151 17.85 -1.84 11.03
C GLU A 151 17.52 -0.62 11.89
N ARG A 152 16.94 0.43 11.29
CA ARG A 152 16.59 1.69 11.99
C ARG A 152 15.39 1.55 12.92
N LEU A 153 14.35 0.87 12.46
CA LEU A 153 13.03 0.92 13.10
C LEU A 153 12.63 -0.40 13.77
N GLY A 154 13.41 -1.45 13.57
CA GLY A 154 13.19 -2.79 14.10
C GLY A 154 12.62 -3.77 13.06
N PRO A 155 12.72 -5.09 13.34
CA PRO A 155 12.37 -6.14 12.37
C PRO A 155 10.88 -6.24 12.05
N SER A 156 10.01 -5.62 12.85
CA SER A 156 8.56 -5.53 12.61
C SER A 156 8.17 -4.42 11.64
N CYS A 157 9.13 -3.62 11.17
CA CYS A 157 8.91 -2.60 10.16
C CYS A 157 8.63 -3.26 8.81
N GLU A 158 7.53 -2.85 8.18
CA GLU A 158 7.21 -3.23 6.81
C GLU A 158 7.24 -1.98 5.93
N THR A 159 7.88 -2.10 4.77
CA THR A 159 8.23 -0.95 3.92
C THR A 159 7.53 -1.03 2.57
N SER A 160 7.04 0.12 2.11
CA SER A 160 6.67 0.38 0.71
C SER A 160 7.64 1.42 0.17
N CYS A 161 8.49 1.07 -0.80
CA CYS A 161 9.60 1.94 -1.23
C CYS A 161 9.88 1.91 -2.73
N ILE A 162 10.59 2.94 -3.20
CA ILE A 162 11.06 3.03 -4.59
C ILE A 162 12.56 2.77 -4.67
N GLY A 163 12.99 2.20 -5.80
CA GLY A 163 14.40 2.18 -6.20
C GLY A 163 14.75 3.35 -7.13
N VAL A 164 15.97 3.33 -7.66
CA VAL A 164 16.51 4.37 -8.56
C VAL A 164 15.62 4.67 -9.77
N ALA A 165 14.89 3.67 -10.28
CA ALA A 165 13.96 3.88 -11.39
C ALA A 165 12.79 4.82 -11.02
N GLY A 166 12.26 4.71 -9.80
CA GLY A 166 11.24 5.62 -9.30
C GLY A 166 11.81 7.01 -9.05
N GLU A 167 13.00 7.09 -8.45
CA GLU A 167 13.71 8.36 -8.22
C GLU A 167 14.01 9.13 -9.51
N ARG A 168 14.27 8.40 -10.62
CA ARG A 168 14.49 8.94 -11.97
C ARG A 168 13.21 9.07 -12.79
N LEU A 169 12.05 8.93 -12.17
CA LEU A 169 10.73 9.11 -12.78
C LEU A 169 10.48 8.23 -14.01
N VAL A 170 11.05 7.02 -14.05
CA VAL A 170 10.83 6.08 -15.16
C VAL A 170 9.33 5.71 -15.19
N PRO A 171 8.59 5.94 -16.30
CA PRO A 171 7.13 5.78 -16.32
C PRO A 171 6.61 4.35 -16.07
N ILE A 172 7.49 3.35 -16.09
CA ILE A 172 7.19 1.94 -15.79
C ILE A 172 7.76 1.49 -14.44
N SER A 173 8.26 2.41 -13.61
CA SER A 173 8.85 2.07 -12.32
C SER A 173 7.82 1.57 -11.32
N CYS A 174 8.25 0.58 -10.54
CA CYS A 174 7.44 -0.11 -9.55
C CYS A 174 7.63 0.49 -8.15
N ILE A 175 6.72 0.09 -7.24
CA ILE A 175 6.93 0.22 -5.80
C ILE A 175 7.17 -1.19 -5.24
N GLY A 176 8.26 -1.34 -4.49
CA GLY A 176 8.67 -2.58 -3.85
C GLY A 176 8.21 -2.69 -2.41
N HIS A 177 7.92 -3.92 -2.00
CA HIS A 177 7.46 -4.29 -0.67
C HIS A 177 8.12 -5.60 -0.22
N ASP A 178 8.15 -5.85 1.09
CA ASP A 178 8.63 -7.09 1.73
C ASP A 178 10.09 -7.49 1.42
N GLY A 179 10.95 -6.54 1.03
CA GLY A 179 12.39 -6.73 0.81
C GLY A 179 12.69 -7.89 -0.14
N GLU A 180 13.48 -8.87 0.33
CA GLU A 180 13.89 -10.06 -0.41
C GLU A 180 12.73 -10.90 -0.99
N ASN A 181 11.52 -10.80 -0.42
CA ASN A 181 10.35 -11.49 -0.97
C ASN A 181 9.83 -10.84 -2.26
N ALA A 182 10.39 -9.69 -2.64
CA ALA A 182 10.18 -8.97 -3.90
C ALA A 182 8.71 -8.82 -4.28
N ARG A 183 7.87 -8.44 -3.31
CA ARG A 183 6.46 -8.09 -3.59
C ARG A 183 6.44 -6.73 -4.29
N MET A 184 5.65 -6.62 -5.35
CA MET A 184 5.70 -5.45 -6.23
C MET A 184 4.30 -4.95 -6.55
N SER A 185 4.08 -3.65 -6.37
CA SER A 185 3.07 -2.91 -7.11
C SER A 185 3.70 -2.53 -8.46
N GLY A 186 3.58 -3.43 -9.42
CA GLY A 186 4.49 -3.51 -10.58
C GLY A 186 4.09 -2.71 -11.83
N ARG A 187 2.89 -2.13 -11.87
CA ARG A 187 2.38 -1.42 -13.06
C ARG A 187 1.88 -0.01 -12.71
N CYS A 188 1.48 0.72 -13.76
CA CYS A 188 0.94 2.08 -13.71
C CYS A 188 1.96 3.18 -13.37
N GLY A 189 3.25 2.88 -13.20
CA GLY A 189 4.29 3.89 -13.04
C GLY A 189 4.30 4.58 -11.69
N PHE A 190 3.76 3.93 -10.65
CA PHE A 190 3.65 4.55 -9.32
C PHE A 190 4.98 4.77 -8.63
N GLY A 191 6.04 4.07 -9.03
CA GLY A 191 7.39 4.43 -8.59
C GLY A 191 7.77 5.85 -9.00
N ALA A 192 7.36 6.30 -10.19
CA ALA A 192 7.63 7.65 -10.68
C ALA A 192 6.74 8.69 -9.98
N VAL A 193 5.48 8.35 -9.70
CA VAL A 193 4.59 9.23 -8.90
C VAL A 193 5.21 9.44 -7.52
N MET A 194 5.58 8.37 -6.81
CA MET A 194 6.20 8.46 -5.49
C MET A 194 7.54 9.20 -5.53
N GLY A 195 8.36 8.96 -6.56
CA GLY A 195 9.63 9.66 -6.80
C GLY A 195 9.47 11.16 -7.09
N SER A 196 8.43 11.57 -7.82
CA SER A 196 8.15 12.98 -8.13
C SER A 196 7.90 13.81 -6.86
N LYS A 197 7.38 13.15 -5.81
CA LYS A 197 7.14 13.75 -4.50
C LYS A 197 8.37 13.74 -3.58
N LYS A 198 9.50 13.20 -4.06
CA LYS A 198 10.71 12.89 -3.29
C LYS A 198 10.44 11.99 -2.07
N LEU A 199 9.43 11.14 -2.17
CA LEU A 199 9.11 10.16 -1.13
C LEU A 199 9.86 8.86 -1.42
N LYS A 200 10.86 8.53 -0.61
CA LYS A 200 11.68 7.33 -0.79
C LYS A 200 10.98 6.07 -0.30
N ALA A 201 10.33 6.16 0.86
CA ALA A 201 9.65 5.03 1.48
C ALA A 201 8.52 5.47 2.42
N VAL A 202 7.55 4.60 2.58
CA VAL A 202 6.59 4.57 3.69
C VAL A 202 6.94 3.35 4.53
N ALA A 203 7.28 3.56 5.80
CA ALA A 203 7.59 2.52 6.76
C ALA A 203 6.48 2.44 7.81
N VAL A 204 5.97 1.24 8.04
CA VAL A 204 4.81 1.05 8.92
C VAL A 204 5.10 -0.03 9.95
N ILE A 205 4.72 0.27 11.19
CA ILE A 205 4.77 -0.66 12.31
C ILE A 205 3.40 -0.63 12.98
N GLY A 206 2.69 -1.74 12.87
CA GLY A 206 1.33 -1.88 13.38
C GLY A 206 1.16 -3.20 14.12
N ASN A 207 0.64 -3.13 15.34
CA ASN A 207 0.43 -4.31 16.20
C ASN A 207 -1.03 -4.49 16.63
N MET A 208 -1.92 -3.54 16.34
CA MET A 208 -3.33 -3.60 16.70
C MET A 208 -4.05 -4.77 16.01
N GLU A 209 -5.16 -5.23 16.58
CA GLU A 209 -6.00 -6.26 15.96
C GLU A 209 -7.20 -5.62 15.27
N THR A 210 -7.48 -6.08 14.04
CA THR A 210 -8.67 -5.63 13.30
C THR A 210 -9.91 -6.27 13.89
N GLU A 211 -10.91 -5.46 14.22
CA GLU A 211 -12.12 -5.95 14.86
C GLU A 211 -13.01 -6.74 13.88
N ILE A 212 -13.37 -7.97 14.27
CA ILE A 212 -14.19 -8.88 13.45
C ILE A 212 -15.61 -8.93 14.02
N ALA A 213 -16.63 -8.75 13.16
CA ALA A 213 -18.04 -8.73 13.58
C ALA A 213 -18.52 -10.03 14.23
N ASP A 214 -18.13 -11.18 13.67
CA ASP A 214 -18.46 -12.51 14.22
C ASP A 214 -17.24 -13.44 14.10
N PRO A 215 -16.34 -13.45 15.10
CA PRO A 215 -15.13 -14.26 15.08
C PRO A 215 -15.42 -15.76 15.03
N LYS A 216 -16.49 -16.22 15.68
CA LYS A 216 -16.86 -17.64 15.72
C LYS A 216 -17.29 -18.12 14.35
N ARG A 217 -18.16 -17.36 13.67
CA ARG A 217 -18.58 -17.67 12.31
C ARG A 217 -17.44 -17.58 11.31
N LEU A 218 -16.58 -16.56 11.41
CA LEU A 218 -15.40 -16.47 10.53
C LEU A 218 -14.50 -17.70 10.68
N MET A 219 -14.19 -18.13 11.91
CA MET A 219 -13.40 -19.34 12.14
C MET A 219 -14.08 -20.60 11.59
N ALA A 220 -15.41 -20.72 11.74
CA ALA A 220 -16.15 -21.85 11.18
C ALA A 220 -16.09 -21.88 9.64
N GLN A 221 -16.19 -20.72 8.98
CA GLN A 221 -16.05 -20.61 7.51
C GLN A 221 -14.62 -20.91 7.06
N GLN A 222 -13.62 -20.40 7.77
CA GLN A 222 -12.22 -20.67 7.49
C GLN A 222 -11.93 -22.17 7.54
N LYS A 223 -12.40 -22.88 8.58
CA LYS A 223 -12.23 -24.34 8.71
C LYS A 223 -12.84 -25.12 7.55
N LYS A 224 -13.94 -24.63 6.97
CA LYS A 224 -14.57 -25.24 5.78
C LYS A 224 -13.79 -24.94 4.51
N MET A 225 -13.30 -23.72 4.35
CA MET A 225 -12.71 -23.25 3.10
C MET A 225 -11.23 -23.65 2.92
N VAL A 226 -10.44 -23.65 4.00
CA VAL A 226 -9.00 -23.93 3.93
C VAL A 226 -8.66 -25.28 3.28
N PRO A 227 -9.32 -26.41 3.61
CA PRO A 227 -9.05 -27.68 2.95
C PRO A 227 -9.28 -27.62 1.43
N ILE A 228 -10.33 -26.92 1.00
CA ILE A 228 -10.66 -26.74 -0.42
C ILE A 228 -9.57 -25.91 -1.10
N ILE A 229 -9.15 -24.80 -0.49
CA ILE A 229 -8.06 -23.96 -1.02
C ILE A 229 -6.80 -24.81 -1.19
N VAL A 230 -6.36 -25.51 -0.14
CA VAL A 230 -5.16 -26.35 -0.16
C VAL A 230 -5.22 -27.39 -1.26
N GLU A 231 -6.35 -28.08 -1.41
CA GLU A 231 -6.54 -29.07 -2.48
C GLU A 231 -6.42 -28.43 -3.86
N LYS A 232 -7.14 -27.34 -4.10
CA LYS A 232 -7.23 -26.68 -5.42
C LYS A 232 -5.96 -25.90 -5.79
N THR A 233 -5.15 -25.47 -4.82
CA THR A 233 -3.94 -24.69 -5.08
C THR A 233 -2.64 -25.52 -4.98
N LYS A 234 -2.72 -26.86 -4.97
CA LYS A 234 -1.53 -27.74 -4.94
C LYS A 234 -0.51 -27.42 -6.05
N GLY A 235 -0.97 -27.19 -7.28
CA GLY A 235 -0.08 -26.84 -8.39
C GLY A 235 0.67 -25.53 -8.14
N MET A 236 -0.03 -24.51 -7.65
CA MET A 236 0.58 -23.22 -7.31
C MET A 236 1.56 -23.34 -6.13
N HIS A 237 1.32 -24.22 -5.18
CA HIS A 237 2.25 -24.47 -4.08
C HIS A 237 3.57 -25.10 -4.58
N LEU A 238 3.49 -26.06 -5.50
CA LEU A 238 4.65 -26.80 -5.98
C LEU A 238 5.46 -26.02 -7.03
N LEU A 239 4.78 -25.29 -7.91
CA LEU A 239 5.38 -24.72 -9.12
C LEU A 239 5.28 -23.20 -9.19
N GLY A 240 4.62 -22.57 -8.20
CA GLY A 240 4.30 -21.15 -8.26
C GLY A 240 3.39 -20.80 -9.42
N THR A 241 3.42 -19.53 -9.83
CA THR A 241 2.71 -19.05 -11.03
C THR A 241 3.31 -19.57 -12.33
N ALA A 242 4.60 -19.95 -12.32
CA ALA A 242 5.27 -20.56 -13.46
C ALA A 242 4.72 -21.95 -13.81
N GLY A 243 4.02 -22.63 -12.90
CA GLY A 243 3.35 -23.90 -13.20
C GLY A 243 2.33 -23.81 -14.35
N GLY A 244 1.83 -22.61 -14.66
CA GLY A 244 0.95 -22.37 -15.81
C GLY A 244 1.66 -22.37 -17.18
N THR A 245 3.00 -22.32 -17.22
CA THR A 245 3.75 -22.33 -18.49
C THR A 245 4.07 -23.74 -19.00
N ALA A 246 3.87 -24.78 -18.18
CA ALA A 246 4.15 -26.18 -18.53
C ALA A 246 3.10 -26.83 -19.46
N ALA A 247 2.28 -26.03 -20.15
CA ALA A 247 1.23 -26.47 -21.08
C ALA A 247 1.24 -25.66 -22.40
N ALA A 248 2.42 -25.49 -22.99
CA ALA A 248 2.60 -25.04 -24.37
C ALA A 248 3.47 -26.04 -25.14
#